data_AF-A0A3N9NGX2-F1
#
_entry.id   AF-A0A3N9NGX2-F1
#
_cell.length_a   1.000
_cell.length_b   1.000
_cell.length_c   1.000
_cell.angle_alpha   90.00
_cell.angle_beta   90.00
_cell.angle_gamma   90.00
#
_symmetry.space_group_name_H-M   'P 1'
#
loop_
_entity.id
_entity.type
_entity.pdbx_description
1 polymer ?
#
loop_
_entity_poly.entity_id
_entity_poly.type
_entity_poly.pdbx_seq_one_letter_code
_entity_poly.pdbx_strand_id
1 'polypeptide(L)'
;MVRYIMIGVFCLSLILTFSSCDWVSGEGTVKPRLSMFVGLDISGSYLKSPYFDDSMDFLAYYLYAHLNGLGGLEVPNVLFVSSIGGAQVDEPKTFFPIQTFENKSVQEIRAKLREIFPKNISNPYTDYNAFFEQIALTIRNKNLVLRPISVVMISDGIPDVKQEGKNDFRSIVVKPLEQL
;
A
#
# COMPACT_ATOMS: atom_id res chain seq x y z
N MET A 1 -40.28 -60.40 14.03
CA MET A 1 -40.15 -59.17 14.85
C MET A 1 -38.76 -58.53 14.81
N VAL A 2 -37.69 -59.28 14.47
CA VAL A 2 -36.30 -58.76 14.46
C VAL A 2 -35.93 -57.99 13.17
N ARG A 3 -36.61 -58.25 12.04
CA ARG A 3 -36.30 -57.62 10.74
C ARG A 3 -36.74 -56.16 10.61
N TYR A 4 -37.74 -55.72 11.38
CA TYR A 4 -38.20 -54.32 11.38
C TYR A 4 -37.39 -53.44 12.34
N ILE A 5 -36.73 -54.02 13.34
CA ILE A 5 -35.86 -53.31 14.28
C ILE A 5 -34.55 -52.91 13.59
N MET A 6 -34.01 -53.76 12.71
CA MET A 6 -32.74 -53.50 12.02
C MET A 6 -32.86 -52.42 10.91
N ILE A 7 -34.06 -52.20 10.37
CA ILE A 7 -34.33 -51.14 9.39
C ILE A 7 -34.50 -49.77 10.08
N GLY A 8 -35.05 -49.75 11.31
CA GLY A 8 -35.21 -48.52 12.09
C GLY A 8 -33.88 -47.90 12.55
N VAL A 9 -32.88 -48.74 12.85
CA VAL A 9 -31.57 -48.27 13.33
C VAL A 9 -30.70 -47.71 12.19
N PHE A 10 -30.85 -48.22 10.96
CA PHE A 10 -30.08 -47.75 9.81
C PHE A 10 -30.56 -46.38 9.27
N CYS A 11 -31.83 -46.03 9.47
CA CYS A 11 -32.35 -44.70 9.14
C CYS A 11 -31.94 -43.62 10.15
N LEU A 12 -31.68 -43.99 11.41
CA LEU A 12 -31.32 -43.01 12.45
C LEU A 12 -29.83 -42.63 12.40
N SER A 13 -28.95 -43.51 11.89
CA SER A 13 -27.54 -43.20 11.70
C SER A 13 -27.24 -42.33 10.46
N LEU A 14 -28.19 -42.16 9.54
CA LEU A 14 -28.02 -41.32 8.34
C LEU A 14 -28.43 -39.85 8.58
N ILE A 15 -29.07 -39.54 9.71
CA ILE A 15 -29.57 -38.19 10.01
C ILE A 15 -28.55 -37.38 10.85
N LEU A 16 -27.52 -38.03 11.43
CA LEU A 16 -26.56 -37.38 12.33
C LEU A 16 -25.28 -36.85 11.65
N THR A 17 -25.15 -36.95 10.33
CA THR A 17 -23.96 -36.42 9.60
C THR A 17 -24.17 -35.04 8.97
N PHE A 18 -25.28 -34.34 9.26
CA PHE A 18 -25.53 -32.97 8.76
C PHE A 18 -25.11 -31.86 9.75
N SER A 19 -24.07 -32.07 10.57
CA SER A 19 -23.46 -31.01 11.40
C SER A 19 -22.16 -30.47 10.80
N SER A 20 -22.10 -30.32 9.48
CA SER A 20 -21.10 -29.50 8.80
C SER A 20 -21.81 -28.40 8.01
N CYS A 21 -22.53 -27.53 8.73
CA CYS A 21 -23.03 -26.28 8.18
C CYS A 21 -21.87 -25.27 8.18
N ASP A 22 -20.92 -25.46 7.26
CA ASP A 22 -19.88 -24.46 6.93
C ASP A 22 -19.59 -24.42 5.42
N TRP A 23 -20.45 -25.07 4.61
CA TRP A 23 -20.31 -25.14 3.14
C TRP A 23 -21.32 -24.28 2.37
N VAL A 24 -22.19 -23.52 3.06
CA VAL A 24 -23.19 -22.63 2.45
C VAL A 24 -22.93 -21.15 2.75
N SER A 25 -21.79 -20.81 3.36
CA SER A 25 -21.27 -19.43 3.40
C SER A 25 -20.50 -19.11 2.11
N GLY A 26 -21.06 -19.49 0.98
CA GLY A 26 -20.57 -19.20 -0.37
C GLY A 26 -20.94 -17.80 -0.84
N GLU A 27 -21.15 -16.84 0.06
CA GLU A 27 -20.98 -15.43 -0.28
C GLU A 27 -19.48 -15.19 -0.40
N GLY A 28 -18.92 -15.62 -1.53
CA GLY A 28 -17.64 -15.14 -2.03
C GLY A 28 -17.77 -13.65 -2.36
N THR A 29 -18.00 -12.82 -1.35
CA THR A 29 -17.68 -11.41 -1.43
C THR A 29 -16.18 -11.38 -1.67
N VAL A 30 -15.79 -11.14 -2.91
CA VAL A 30 -14.39 -10.89 -3.25
C VAL A 30 -14.04 -9.64 -2.45
N LYS A 31 -13.48 -9.82 -1.25
CA LYS A 31 -13.11 -8.72 -0.38
C LYS A 31 -12.12 -7.87 -1.17
N PRO A 32 -12.44 -6.61 -1.48
CA PRO A 32 -11.54 -5.78 -2.26
C PRO A 32 -10.21 -5.68 -1.53
N ARG A 33 -9.14 -6.11 -2.19
CA ARG A 33 -7.80 -6.19 -1.61
C ARG A 33 -7.14 -4.82 -1.64
N LEU A 34 -6.35 -4.53 -0.61
CA LEU A 34 -5.64 -3.26 -0.41
C LEU A 34 -4.86 -2.80 -1.66
N SER A 35 -5.04 -1.52 -2.02
CA SER A 35 -4.21 -0.77 -2.97
C SER A 35 -3.35 0.23 -2.20
N MET A 36 -2.04 0.03 -2.22
CA MET A 36 -1.09 0.75 -1.39
C MET A 36 -0.19 1.67 -2.21
N PHE A 37 -0.05 2.91 -1.77
CA PHE A 37 0.84 3.90 -2.34
C PHE A 37 1.81 4.35 -1.26
N VAL A 38 3.10 4.30 -1.55
CA VAL A 38 4.16 4.70 -0.62
C VAL A 38 4.97 5.82 -1.25
N GLY A 39 5.01 6.97 -0.59
CA GLY A 39 5.79 8.13 -0.99
C GLY A 39 7.00 8.28 -0.08
N LEU A 40 8.19 8.43 -0.68
CA LEU A 40 9.41 8.81 0.01
C LEU A 40 9.77 10.24 -0.36
N ASP A 41 9.83 11.12 0.62
CA ASP A 41 10.36 12.47 0.43
C ASP A 41 11.82 12.41 0.01
N ILE A 42 12.16 13.14 -1.05
CA ILE A 42 13.54 13.26 -1.57
C ILE A 42 13.94 14.73 -1.71
N SER A 43 13.32 15.60 -0.93
CA SER A 43 13.68 17.00 -0.82
C SER A 43 15.09 17.18 -0.24
N GLY A 44 15.69 18.32 -0.56
CA GLY A 44 17.01 18.68 -0.04
C GLY A 44 17.07 18.77 1.48
N SER A 45 15.98 19.15 2.17
CA SER A 45 15.93 19.18 3.64
C SER A 45 16.00 17.78 4.23
N TYR A 46 15.21 16.86 3.67
CA TYR A 46 15.12 15.51 4.18
C TYR A 46 16.30 14.63 3.77
N LEU A 47 16.81 14.74 2.54
CA LEU A 47 18.00 13.98 2.11
C LEU A 47 19.25 14.27 2.96
N LYS A 48 19.38 15.50 3.47
CA LYS A 48 20.49 15.93 4.34
C LYS A 48 20.26 15.60 5.81
N SER A 49 19.05 15.21 6.17
CA SER A 49 18.72 14.82 7.53
C SER A 49 19.39 13.48 7.89
N PRO A 50 19.80 13.29 9.16
CA PRO A 50 20.31 12.00 9.63
C PRO A 50 19.28 10.87 9.51
N TYR A 51 17.98 11.21 9.44
CA TYR A 51 16.90 10.22 9.41
C TYR A 51 16.67 9.59 8.04
N PHE A 52 17.25 10.11 6.95
CA PHE A 52 16.95 9.60 5.61
C PHE A 52 17.39 8.14 5.42
N ASP A 53 18.59 7.79 5.87
CA ASP A 53 19.08 6.40 5.75
C ASP A 53 18.26 5.44 6.61
N ASP A 54 17.94 5.84 7.84
CA ASP A 54 17.09 5.06 8.74
C ASP A 54 15.69 4.85 8.14
N SER A 55 15.19 5.86 7.43
CA SER A 55 13.88 5.81 6.78
C SER A 55 13.88 4.89 5.57
N MET A 56 14.99 4.82 4.83
CA MET A 56 15.19 3.82 3.78
C MET A 56 15.26 2.41 4.33
N ASP A 57 15.93 2.24 5.47
CA ASP A 57 16.04 0.95 6.14
C ASP A 57 14.68 0.49 6.69
N PHE A 58 13.95 1.40 7.33
CA PHE A 58 12.57 1.18 7.76
C PHE A 58 11.69 0.80 6.58
N LEU A 59 11.73 1.58 5.49
CA LEU A 59 10.92 1.33 4.31
C LEU A 59 11.21 -0.04 3.71
N ALA A 60 12.47 -0.48 3.66
CA ALA A 60 12.81 -1.81 3.17
C ALA A 60 12.17 -2.92 4.01
N TYR A 61 12.22 -2.82 5.34
CA TYR A 61 11.54 -3.76 6.23
C TYR A 61 10.01 -3.68 6.11
N TYR A 62 9.47 -2.47 6.01
CA TYR A 62 8.03 -2.22 5.92
C TYR A 62 7.43 -2.83 4.64
N LEU A 63 8.09 -2.60 3.50
CA LEU A 63 7.70 -3.22 2.23
C LEU A 63 7.83 -4.74 2.31
N TYR A 64 8.95 -5.26 2.80
CA TYR A 64 9.15 -6.70 2.96
C TYR A 64 8.05 -7.34 3.82
N ALA A 65 7.68 -6.71 4.93
CA ALA A 65 6.65 -7.19 5.82
C ALA A 65 5.27 -7.23 5.14
N HIS A 66 4.88 -6.19 4.40
CA HIS A 66 3.64 -6.19 3.62
C HIS A 66 3.65 -7.22 2.49
N LEU A 67 4.76 -7.37 1.76
CA LEU A 67 4.87 -8.33 0.66
C LEU A 67 4.78 -9.79 1.13
N ASN A 68 5.17 -10.08 2.37
CA ASN A 68 5.18 -11.42 2.95
C ASN A 68 4.08 -11.63 4.01
N GLY A 69 3.20 -10.65 4.23
CA GLY A 69 2.12 -10.72 5.22
C GLY A 69 2.60 -10.90 6.67
N LEU A 70 3.80 -10.41 6.99
CA LEU A 70 4.40 -10.59 8.31
C LEU A 70 3.65 -9.78 9.37
N GLY A 71 3.56 -10.33 10.59
CA GLY A 71 2.89 -9.65 11.70
C GLY A 71 1.38 -9.44 11.50
N GLY A 72 0.75 -10.18 10.57
CA GLY A 72 -0.66 -10.01 10.24
C GLY A 72 -0.96 -8.82 9.34
N LEU A 73 0.06 -8.20 8.75
CA LEU A 73 -0.13 -7.14 7.76
C LEU A 73 -0.85 -7.69 6.51
N GLU A 74 -1.82 -6.94 6.01
CA GLU A 74 -2.48 -7.28 4.74
C GLU A 74 -1.47 -7.19 3.59
N VAL A 75 -1.40 -8.25 2.78
CA VAL A 75 -0.61 -8.25 1.56
C VAL A 75 -1.35 -7.42 0.51
N PRO A 76 -0.79 -6.28 0.06
CA PRO A 76 -1.46 -5.44 -0.92
C PRO A 76 -1.60 -6.18 -2.25
N ASN A 77 -2.74 -6.02 -2.92
CA ASN A 77 -2.90 -6.52 -4.29
C ASN A 77 -2.10 -5.67 -5.28
N VAL A 78 -2.00 -4.38 -4.98
CA VAL A 78 -1.23 -3.42 -5.76
C VAL A 78 -0.47 -2.56 -4.78
N LEU A 79 0.84 -2.42 -5.03
CA LEU A 79 1.73 -1.50 -4.33
C LEU A 79 2.39 -0.61 -5.38
N PHE A 80 2.47 0.69 -5.08
CA PHE A 80 3.30 1.62 -5.82
C PHE A 80 4.19 2.39 -4.87
N VAL A 81 5.48 2.48 -5.18
CA VAL A 81 6.45 3.31 -4.45
C VAL A 81 6.86 4.46 -5.35
N SER A 82 6.93 5.69 -4.85
CA SER A 82 7.31 6.87 -5.64
C SER A 82 7.95 7.92 -4.74
N SER A 83 8.55 8.94 -5.36
CA SER A 83 9.10 10.08 -4.66
C SER A 83 8.03 11.13 -4.34
N ILE A 84 8.16 11.75 -3.17
CA ILE A 84 7.49 13.00 -2.81
C ILE A 84 8.52 14.11 -3.05
N GLY A 85 8.24 14.98 -4.00
CA GLY A 85 9.18 16.01 -4.46
C GLY A 85 9.81 15.76 -5.82
N GLY A 86 10.42 16.78 -6.39
CA GLY A 86 10.93 16.78 -7.77
C GLY A 86 11.84 17.96 -8.08
N ALA A 87 12.47 17.90 -9.26
CA ALA A 87 13.33 18.95 -9.77
C ALA A 87 12.52 20.21 -10.12
N GLN A 88 11.26 20.00 -10.53
CA GLN A 88 10.29 21.04 -10.89
C GLN A 88 8.97 20.83 -10.14
N VAL A 89 8.25 21.93 -9.91
CA VAL A 89 6.85 21.90 -9.44
C VAL A 89 6.00 21.19 -10.49
N ASP A 90 5.05 20.36 -10.05
CA ASP A 90 4.15 19.57 -10.92
C ASP A 90 4.84 18.54 -11.84
N GLU A 91 6.09 18.17 -11.55
CA GLU A 91 6.81 17.15 -12.33
C GLU A 91 6.13 15.77 -12.21
N PRO A 92 5.86 15.07 -13.34
CA PRO A 92 5.31 13.72 -13.32
C PRO A 92 6.14 12.77 -12.46
N LYS A 93 5.46 12.05 -11.56
CA LYS A 93 6.12 11.10 -10.63
C LYS A 93 6.14 9.70 -11.22
N THR A 94 7.29 9.04 -11.09
CA THR A 94 7.43 7.64 -11.50
C THR A 94 7.00 6.72 -10.37
N PHE A 95 5.92 5.96 -10.59
CA PHE A 95 5.51 4.91 -9.66
C PHE A 95 6.16 3.57 -10.00
N PHE A 96 6.96 3.06 -9.06
CA PHE A 96 7.56 1.74 -9.10
C PHE A 96 6.55 0.71 -8.59
N PRO A 97 6.10 -0.24 -9.43
CA PRO A 97 5.04 -1.17 -9.08
C PRO A 97 5.55 -2.27 -8.12
N ILE A 98 4.60 -3.01 -7.54
CA ILE A 98 4.85 -4.12 -6.62
C ILE A 98 5.92 -5.11 -7.14
N GLN A 99 5.91 -5.40 -8.45
CA GLN A 99 6.87 -6.30 -9.11
C GLN A 99 8.34 -5.84 -8.97
N THR A 100 8.59 -4.55 -8.75
CA THR A 100 9.93 -4.03 -8.49
C THR A 100 10.53 -4.59 -7.20
N PHE A 101 9.70 -4.97 -6.24
CA PHE A 101 10.09 -5.38 -4.89
C PHE A 101 9.72 -6.83 -4.54
N GLU A 102 8.82 -7.46 -5.30
CA GLU A 102 8.43 -8.86 -5.12
C GLU A 102 9.63 -9.82 -5.18
N ASN A 103 9.56 -10.86 -4.35
CA ASN A 103 10.58 -11.93 -4.25
C ASN A 103 11.99 -11.45 -3.88
N LYS A 104 12.13 -10.23 -3.34
CA LYS A 104 13.39 -9.68 -2.85
C LYS A 104 13.51 -9.84 -1.33
N SER A 105 14.72 -10.09 -0.88
CA SER A 105 15.11 -9.94 0.52
C SER A 105 15.08 -8.47 0.94
N VAL A 106 15.07 -8.21 2.25
CA VAL A 106 15.14 -6.84 2.80
C VAL A 106 16.36 -6.08 2.26
N GLN A 107 17.51 -6.76 2.15
CA GLN A 107 18.77 -6.17 1.66
C GLN A 107 18.65 -5.75 0.19
N GLU A 108 18.01 -6.58 -0.63
CA GLU A 108 17.77 -6.28 -2.04
C GLU A 108 16.74 -5.18 -2.24
N ILE A 109 15.68 -5.13 -1.42
CA ILE A 109 14.71 -4.02 -1.42
C ILE A 109 15.42 -2.72 -1.05
N ARG A 110 16.23 -2.72 0.01
CA ARG A 110 17.03 -1.55 0.42
C ARG A 110 17.95 -1.08 -0.71
N ALA A 111 18.68 -1.99 -1.34
CA ALA A 111 19.58 -1.67 -2.45
C ALA A 111 18.79 -1.06 -3.62
N LYS A 112 17.64 -1.64 -3.97
CA LYS A 112 16.77 -1.13 -5.03
C LYS A 112 16.20 0.24 -4.70
N LEU A 113 15.79 0.48 -3.45
CA LEU A 113 15.33 1.81 -3.01
C LEU A 113 16.45 2.85 -3.18
N ARG A 114 17.69 2.53 -2.79
CA ARG A 114 18.84 3.45 -2.94
C ARG A 114 19.24 3.70 -4.39
N GLU A 115 19.03 2.73 -5.27
CA GLU A 115 19.19 2.89 -6.71
C GLU A 115 18.15 3.85 -7.29
N ILE A 116 16.89 3.70 -6.87
CA ILE A 116 15.76 4.49 -7.36
C ILE A 116 15.78 5.92 -6.79
N PHE A 117 16.12 6.06 -5.51
CA PHE A 117 16.11 7.32 -4.77
C PHE A 117 17.53 7.65 -4.27
N PRO A 118 18.46 8.00 -5.17
CA PRO A 118 19.85 8.18 -4.80
C PRO A 118 20.06 9.54 -4.12
N LYS A 119 20.82 9.55 -3.01
CA LYS A 119 21.08 10.75 -2.19
C LYS A 119 21.74 11.92 -2.91
N ASN A 120 22.47 11.64 -3.99
CA ASN A 120 23.22 12.64 -4.75
C ASN A 120 22.34 13.47 -5.69
N ILE A 121 21.09 13.05 -5.94
CA ILE A 121 20.12 13.80 -6.73
C ILE A 121 19.24 14.59 -5.76
N SER A 122 19.68 15.80 -5.41
CA SER A 122 18.92 16.68 -4.52
C SER A 122 17.80 17.34 -5.31
N ASN A 123 16.55 17.00 -4.97
CA ASN A 123 15.40 17.74 -5.48
C ASN A 123 15.13 18.96 -4.61
N PRO A 124 14.97 20.15 -5.19
CA PRO A 124 14.78 21.38 -4.44
C PRO A 124 13.40 21.53 -3.81
N TYR A 125 12.41 20.71 -4.21
CA TYR A 125 11.02 20.89 -3.77
C TYR A 125 10.40 19.60 -3.24
N THR A 126 9.79 19.68 -2.05
CA THR A 126 8.78 18.75 -1.54
C THR A 126 7.40 19.13 -2.09
N ASP A 127 6.85 18.28 -2.97
CA ASP A 127 5.55 18.54 -3.62
C ASP A 127 4.55 17.41 -3.30
N TYR A 128 3.86 17.55 -2.17
CA TYR A 128 2.81 16.61 -1.75
C TYR A 128 1.57 16.68 -2.66
N ASN A 129 1.27 17.87 -3.20
CA ASN A 129 0.06 18.07 -3.99
C ASN A 129 0.18 17.35 -5.33
N ALA A 130 1.32 17.50 -6.02
CA ALA A 130 1.61 16.71 -7.22
C ALA A 130 1.61 15.21 -6.91
N PHE A 131 2.14 14.79 -5.75
CA PHE A 131 2.08 13.37 -5.36
C PHE A 131 0.64 12.86 -5.22
N PHE A 132 -0.25 13.59 -4.54
CA PHE A 132 -1.65 13.19 -4.39
C PHE A 132 -2.45 13.23 -5.69
N GLU A 133 -2.21 14.22 -6.56
CA GLU A 133 -2.82 14.24 -7.89
C GLU A 133 -2.41 13.03 -8.72
N GLN A 134 -1.14 12.65 -8.66
CA GLN A 134 -0.64 11.47 -9.37
C GLN A 134 -1.18 10.16 -8.79
N ILE A 135 -1.39 10.07 -7.47
CA ILE A 135 -2.12 8.94 -6.86
C ILE A 135 -3.55 8.90 -7.41
N ALA A 136 -4.27 10.02 -7.40
CA ALA A 136 -5.66 10.06 -7.86
C ALA A 136 -5.81 9.72 -9.34
N LEU A 137 -4.88 10.18 -10.18
CA LEU A 137 -4.79 9.78 -11.58
C LEU A 137 -4.52 8.29 -11.72
N THR A 138 -3.59 7.72 -10.94
CA THR A 138 -3.26 6.30 -10.98
C THR A 138 -4.45 5.43 -10.55
N ILE A 139 -5.18 5.82 -9.50
CA ILE A 139 -6.37 5.11 -9.02
C ILE A 139 -7.45 5.07 -10.10
N ARG A 140 -7.75 6.22 -10.72
CA ARG A 140 -8.74 6.32 -11.81
C ARG A 140 -8.31 5.49 -13.02
N ASN A 141 -7.07 5.65 -13.48
CA ASN A 141 -6.55 4.95 -14.65
C ASN A 141 -6.47 3.42 -14.48
N LYS A 142 -6.27 2.95 -13.25
CA LYS A 142 -6.18 1.51 -12.94
C LYS A 142 -7.48 0.93 -12.36
N ASN A 143 -8.58 1.69 -12.36
CA ASN A 143 -9.89 1.29 -11.83
C ASN A 143 -9.80 0.77 -10.38
N LEU A 144 -9.05 1.45 -9.52
CA LEU A 144 -8.83 1.07 -8.12
C LEU A 144 -9.83 1.71 -7.14
N VAL A 145 -10.79 2.50 -7.63
CA VAL A 145 -11.74 3.31 -6.83
C VAL A 145 -12.52 2.48 -5.79
N LEU A 146 -12.90 1.25 -6.13
CA LEU A 146 -13.70 0.38 -5.24
C LEU A 146 -12.85 -0.41 -4.24
N ARG A 147 -11.53 -0.16 -4.17
CA ARG A 147 -10.60 -0.88 -3.29
C ARG A 147 -10.20 0.00 -2.11
N PRO A 148 -9.94 -0.58 -0.92
CA PRO A 148 -9.27 0.12 0.16
C PRO A 148 -7.96 0.74 -0.35
N ILE A 149 -7.81 2.04 -0.14
CA ILE A 149 -6.60 2.78 -0.51
C ILE A 149 -5.83 3.11 0.76
N SER A 150 -4.54 2.76 0.80
CA SER A 150 -3.62 3.23 1.83
C SER A 150 -2.54 4.07 1.17
N VAL A 151 -2.34 5.28 1.69
CA VAL A 151 -1.25 6.16 1.28
C VAL A 151 -0.33 6.33 2.49
N VAL A 152 0.92 5.89 2.35
CA VAL A 152 1.97 6.00 3.36
C VAL A 152 3.00 6.99 2.85
N MET A 153 3.37 7.95 3.68
CA MET A 153 4.36 8.97 3.34
C MET A 153 5.47 8.98 4.37
N ILE A 154 6.70 9.03 3.90
CA ILE A 154 7.91 9.06 4.72
C ILE A 154 8.61 10.40 4.43
N SER A 155 8.63 11.30 5.41
CA SER A 155 9.07 12.69 5.23
C SER A 155 9.41 13.36 6.58
N ASP A 156 10.14 14.47 6.55
CA ASP A 156 10.30 15.39 7.69
C ASP A 156 9.08 16.29 7.93
N GLY A 157 8.10 16.27 7.02
CA GLY A 157 6.83 17.00 7.14
C GLY A 157 6.92 18.48 6.76
N ILE A 158 8.00 18.92 6.10
CA ILE A 158 8.20 20.30 5.69
C ILE A 158 7.84 20.46 4.21
N PRO A 159 6.69 21.08 3.87
CA PRO A 159 6.35 21.38 2.47
C PRO A 159 7.14 22.61 1.97
N ASP A 160 7.84 22.44 0.84
CA ASP A 160 8.65 23.51 0.21
C ASP A 160 7.91 24.28 -0.90
N VAL A 161 6.82 23.72 -1.46
CA VAL A 161 6.03 24.39 -2.49
C VAL A 161 5.17 25.48 -1.86
N LYS A 162 5.52 26.74 -2.15
CA LYS A 162 4.82 27.93 -1.65
C LYS A 162 3.43 28.05 -2.28
N GLN A 163 2.38 27.76 -1.52
CA GLN A 163 1.07 28.37 -1.76
C GLN A 163 0.89 29.54 -0.78
N GLU A 164 0.73 30.75 -1.31
CA GLU A 164 0.36 31.95 -0.54
C GLU A 164 1.27 32.31 0.64
N GLY A 165 2.56 31.96 0.58
CA GLY A 165 3.55 32.32 1.59
C GLY A 165 3.48 31.50 2.89
N LYS A 166 2.74 30.39 2.91
CA LYS A 166 2.69 29.46 4.05
C LYS A 166 3.27 28.11 3.65
N ASN A 167 4.25 27.64 4.44
CA ASN A 167 4.97 26.38 4.26
C ASN A 167 4.57 25.38 5.34
N ASP A 168 3.27 25.25 5.62
CA ASP A 168 2.77 24.34 6.65
C ASP A 168 1.74 23.37 6.09
N PHE A 169 1.33 22.40 6.90
CA PHE A 169 0.39 21.35 6.54
C PHE A 169 -0.94 21.85 5.94
N ARG A 170 -1.30 23.13 6.09
CA ARG A 170 -2.53 23.72 5.52
C ARG A 170 -2.43 23.94 4.02
N SER A 171 -1.23 23.92 3.43
CA SER A 171 -1.04 23.99 1.97
C SER A 171 -1.22 22.64 1.28
N ILE A 172 -1.39 21.55 2.06
CA ILE A 172 -1.61 20.21 1.54
C ILE A 172 -3.07 20.05 1.11
N VAL A 173 -3.27 19.76 -0.18
CA VAL A 173 -4.57 19.61 -0.82
C VAL A 173 -4.85 18.13 -1.06
N VAL A 174 -5.70 17.54 -0.21
CA VAL A 174 -6.12 16.13 -0.33
C VAL A 174 -7.37 15.92 -1.20
N LYS A 175 -7.98 17.01 -1.67
CA LYS A 175 -9.20 17.01 -2.49
C LYS A 175 -9.17 16.02 -3.68
N PRO A 176 -8.06 15.82 -4.42
CA PRO A 176 -8.02 14.82 -5.49
C PRO A 176 -8.33 13.39 -5.02
N LEU A 177 -8.02 13.06 -3.76
CA LEU A 177 -8.30 11.76 -3.16
C LEU A 177 -9.72 11.65 -2.59
N GLU A 178 -10.35 12.78 -2.25
CA GLU A 178 -11.74 12.83 -1.77
C GLU A 178 -12.75 12.66 -2.91
N GLN A 179 -12.33 12.86 -4.16
CA GLN A 179 -13.17 12.86 -5.36
C GLN A 179 -12.99 11.60 -6.23
N LEU A 180 -12.45 10.52 -5.64
CA LEU A 180 -12.17 9.25 -6.34
C LEU A 180 -13.44 8.48 -6.73
#